data_AF-A0A401S0T6-F1
#
_entry.id   AF-A0A401S0T6-F1
#
_cell.length_a   1.000
_cell.length_b   1.000
_cell.length_c   1.000
_cell.angle_alpha   90.00
_cell.angle_beta   90.00
_cell.angle_gamma   90.00
#
_symmetry.space_group_name_H-M   'P 1'
#
loop_
_entity.id
_entity.type
_entity.pdbx_description
1 polymer ?
#
loop_
_entity_poly.entity_id
_entity_poly.type
_entity_poly.pdbx_seq_one_letter_code
_entity_poly.pdbx_strand_id
1 'polypeptide(L)'
;LSAAETRSQTLSGTMSEEGSESSSQAVTVADVQQLVKKKDAIEAQIKAYYDILEGQNKAGMDAPLVDVEGYPRNDIDVYEVRTARHNIICLQNDHKALMKQIEEALHQLHARDREKHRLDEAEVHPEVMEQENSLPAAFAKVDTVSPGSPAHISGLQVGDEIIEFGSVNTQNFQNLQNIATVVQHSEGNPLNITVIRNGQTVHMSLSPQRWSGRGLLGCNIIPLQH
;
A
#
# COMPACT_ATOMS: atom_id res chain seq x y z
N LEU A 1 5.57 -79.44 7.52
CA LEU A 1 6.49 -78.29 7.45
C LEU A 1 6.04 -77.50 6.21
N SER A 2 5.35 -76.36 6.30
CA SER A 2 5.74 -75.08 6.92
C SER A 2 6.99 -74.50 6.26
N ALA A 3 7.08 -73.26 5.75
CA ALA A 3 6.09 -72.21 5.38
C ALA A 3 6.81 -71.22 4.40
N ALA A 4 6.28 -70.11 3.87
CA ALA A 4 5.00 -69.40 4.00
C ALA A 4 4.68 -68.61 2.71
N GLU A 5 3.50 -67.99 2.61
CA GLU A 5 3.24 -66.90 1.65
C GLU A 5 3.80 -65.56 2.15
N THR A 6 4.43 -64.77 1.26
CA THR A 6 4.70 -63.34 1.54
C THR A 6 4.39 -62.46 0.32
N ARG A 7 3.12 -62.08 0.25
CA ARG A 7 2.55 -60.84 -0.30
C ARG A 7 3.42 -59.98 -1.24
N SER A 8 2.98 -59.89 -2.49
CA SER A 8 3.05 -58.64 -3.25
C SER A 8 2.23 -57.56 -2.55
N GLN A 9 2.82 -56.40 -2.24
CA GLN A 9 2.08 -55.24 -1.73
C GLN A 9 2.86 -53.95 -2.01
N THR A 10 2.13 -52.83 -2.09
CA THR A 10 2.59 -51.47 -2.48
C THR A 10 2.86 -51.31 -3.99
N LEU A 11 2.40 -50.24 -4.65
CA LEU A 11 1.48 -49.18 -4.22
C LEU A 11 0.66 -48.73 -5.44
N SER A 12 -0.64 -48.51 -5.26
CA SER A 12 -1.48 -47.88 -6.28
C SER A 12 -1.03 -46.43 -6.45
N GLY A 13 -0.19 -46.15 -7.45
CA GLY A 13 0.19 -44.80 -7.83
C GLY A 13 -1.04 -44.04 -8.33
N THR A 14 -1.66 -43.28 -7.43
CA THR A 14 -2.79 -42.41 -7.74
C THR A 14 -2.38 -41.41 -8.81
N MET A 15 -3.00 -41.51 -9.99
CA MET A 15 -3.04 -40.41 -10.94
C MET A 15 -3.93 -39.30 -10.35
N SER A 16 -3.32 -38.45 -9.53
CA SER A 16 -3.94 -37.18 -9.15
C SER A 16 -3.75 -36.20 -10.30
N GLU A 17 -4.70 -36.23 -11.22
CA GLU A 17 -4.97 -35.10 -12.11
C GLU A 17 -5.45 -33.91 -11.26
N GLU A 18 -4.54 -33.06 -10.81
CA GLU A 18 -4.92 -31.71 -10.37
C GLU A 18 -4.83 -30.74 -11.55
N GLY A 19 -5.82 -30.89 -12.43
CA GLY A 19 -6.18 -29.86 -13.38
C GLY A 19 -6.87 -28.70 -12.65
N SER A 20 -6.32 -27.49 -12.82
CA SER A 20 -7.07 -26.23 -12.84
C SER A 20 -8.09 -25.99 -11.69
N GLU A 21 -7.62 -25.65 -10.50
CA GLU A 21 -8.38 -24.75 -9.63
C GLU A 21 -7.98 -23.31 -9.90
N SER A 22 -8.57 -22.69 -10.93
CA SER A 22 -8.68 -21.24 -11.00
C SER A 22 -9.76 -20.77 -10.00
N SER A 23 -9.53 -21.04 -8.71
CA SER A 23 -10.41 -20.54 -7.67
C SER A 23 -10.12 -19.05 -7.48
N SER A 24 -11.16 -18.22 -7.52
CA SER A 24 -11.06 -16.79 -7.24
C SER A 24 -10.94 -16.55 -5.73
N GLN A 25 -9.90 -17.13 -5.11
CA GLN A 25 -9.56 -16.86 -3.71
C GLN A 25 -9.25 -15.38 -3.54
N ALA A 26 -9.93 -14.75 -2.58
CA ALA A 26 -9.72 -13.34 -2.29
C ALA A 26 -8.32 -13.15 -1.72
N VAL A 27 -7.42 -12.59 -2.54
CA VAL A 27 -6.02 -12.33 -2.21
C VAL A 27 -5.92 -11.56 -0.89
N THR A 28 -5.22 -12.15 0.09
CA THR A 28 -5.04 -11.57 1.42
C THR A 28 -3.67 -10.89 1.55
N VAL A 29 -3.52 -10.03 2.57
CA VAL A 29 -2.23 -9.42 2.94
C VAL A 29 -1.16 -10.49 3.21
N ALA A 30 -1.56 -11.64 3.77
CA ALA A 30 -0.65 -12.74 4.05
C ALA A 30 -0.10 -13.39 2.78
N ASP A 31 -0.92 -13.50 1.73
CA ASP A 31 -0.51 -14.05 0.43
C ASP A 31 0.49 -13.11 -0.25
N VAL A 32 0.24 -11.80 -0.23
CA VAL A 32 1.19 -10.79 -0.72
C VAL A 32 2.52 -10.87 0.02
N GLN A 33 2.51 -11.01 1.35
CA GLN A 33 3.73 -11.22 2.14
C GLN A 33 4.46 -12.52 1.80
N GLN A 34 3.75 -13.60 1.45
CA GLN A 34 4.37 -14.84 0.97
C GLN A 34 5.01 -14.65 -0.42
N LEU A 35 4.36 -13.93 -1.34
CA LEU A 35 4.92 -13.63 -2.65
C LEU A 35 6.20 -12.78 -2.53
N VAL A 36 6.22 -11.77 -1.65
CA VAL A 36 7.43 -10.98 -1.36
C VAL A 36 8.55 -11.85 -0.80
N LYS A 37 8.28 -12.74 0.17
CA LYS A 37 9.29 -13.69 0.69
C LYS A 37 9.83 -14.63 -0.39
N LYS A 38 8.99 -15.09 -1.33
CA LYS A 38 9.42 -15.89 -2.49
C LYS A 38 10.32 -15.08 -3.42
N LYS A 39 9.99 -13.80 -3.67
CA LYS A 39 10.82 -12.87 -4.46
C LYS A 39 12.20 -12.67 -3.81
N ASP A 40 12.25 -12.41 -2.51
CA ASP A 40 13.51 -12.25 -1.77
C ASP A 40 14.38 -13.52 -1.83
N ALA A 41 13.75 -14.71 -1.76
CA ALA A 41 14.45 -15.98 -1.91
C ALA A 41 15.01 -16.20 -3.33
N ILE A 42 14.27 -15.83 -4.37
CA ILE A 42 14.74 -15.87 -5.76
C ILE A 42 15.88 -14.87 -5.99
N GLU A 43 15.79 -13.66 -5.47
CA GLU A 43 16.86 -12.65 -5.53
C GLU A 43 18.15 -13.15 -4.84
N ALA A 44 18.02 -13.81 -3.69
CA ALA A 44 19.15 -14.44 -3.01
C ALA A 44 19.79 -15.57 -3.83
N GLN A 45 18.99 -16.41 -4.50
CA GLN A 45 19.49 -17.45 -5.41
C GLN A 45 20.19 -16.87 -6.64
N ILE A 46 19.59 -15.85 -7.27
CA ILE A 46 20.21 -15.12 -8.39
C ILE A 46 21.57 -14.56 -7.97
N LYS A 47 21.65 -13.91 -6.79
CA LYS A 47 22.90 -13.39 -6.25
C LYS A 47 23.94 -14.50 -6.06
N ALA A 48 23.55 -15.64 -5.47
CA ALA A 48 24.48 -16.75 -5.24
C ALA A 48 25.08 -17.29 -6.56
N TYR A 49 24.30 -17.37 -7.64
CA TYR A 49 24.84 -17.74 -8.95
C TYR A 49 25.72 -16.65 -9.57
N TYR A 50 25.45 -15.35 -9.32
CA TYR A 50 26.36 -14.28 -9.74
C TYR A 50 27.70 -14.34 -8.99
N ASP A 51 27.68 -14.64 -7.69
CA ASP A 51 28.90 -14.82 -6.88
C ASP A 51 29.79 -15.96 -7.45
N ILE A 52 29.18 -17.04 -7.98
CA ILE A 52 29.90 -18.12 -8.70
C ILE A 52 30.55 -17.59 -10.00
N LEU A 53 29.81 -16.80 -10.79
CA LEU A 53 30.33 -16.21 -12.05
C LEU A 53 31.44 -15.18 -11.81
N GLU A 54 31.41 -14.44 -10.71
CA GLU A 54 32.50 -13.53 -10.33
C GLU A 54 33.77 -14.29 -9.91
N GLY A 55 33.62 -15.44 -9.23
CA GLY A 55 34.73 -16.32 -8.86
C GLY A 55 35.42 -16.97 -10.07
N GLN A 56 34.66 -17.36 -11.09
CA GLN A 56 35.18 -18.00 -12.32
C GLN A 56 35.76 -16.98 -13.32
N ASN A 57 36.92 -16.42 -12.97
CA ASN A 57 37.71 -15.45 -13.76
C ASN A 57 36.90 -14.25 -14.31
N LYS A 58 35.83 -13.84 -13.61
CA LYS A 58 34.84 -12.84 -14.04
C LYS A 58 34.20 -13.14 -15.41
N ALA A 59 33.88 -14.40 -15.67
CA ALA A 59 33.12 -14.84 -16.84
C ALA A 59 31.63 -14.44 -16.73
N GLY A 60 31.35 -13.13 -16.71
CA GLY A 60 30.01 -12.54 -16.68
C GLY A 60 29.10 -13.03 -17.80
N MET A 61 27.80 -12.71 -17.72
CA MET A 61 26.73 -13.31 -18.54
C MET A 61 27.04 -13.53 -20.02
N ASP A 62 27.63 -12.54 -20.66
CA ASP A 62 27.81 -12.49 -22.11
C ASP A 62 29.25 -12.85 -22.55
N ALA A 63 30.15 -13.17 -21.62
CA ALA A 63 31.54 -13.48 -21.94
C ALA A 63 31.64 -14.79 -22.76
N PRO A 64 32.45 -14.86 -23.84
CA PRO A 64 32.59 -16.10 -24.63
C PRO A 64 33.13 -17.25 -23.78
N LEU A 65 32.65 -18.47 -24.03
CA LEU A 65 33.09 -19.70 -23.32
C LEU A 65 34.22 -20.45 -24.04
N VAL A 66 34.58 -19.99 -25.23
CA VAL A 66 35.68 -20.52 -26.05
C VAL A 66 36.83 -19.53 -26.14
N ASP A 67 37.99 -20.05 -26.49
CA ASP A 67 39.18 -19.27 -26.85
C ASP A 67 39.13 -18.80 -28.33
N VAL A 68 40.27 -18.29 -28.82
CA VAL A 68 40.41 -17.80 -30.20
C VAL A 68 40.55 -18.92 -31.25
N GLU A 69 40.81 -20.15 -30.81
CA GLU A 69 40.93 -21.35 -31.67
C GLU A 69 39.63 -22.17 -31.70
N GLY A 70 38.66 -21.83 -30.85
CA GLY A 70 37.33 -22.43 -30.77
C GLY A 70 37.22 -23.55 -29.75
N TYR A 71 38.23 -23.76 -28.90
CA TYR A 71 38.21 -24.77 -27.85
C TYR A 71 37.60 -24.21 -26.55
N PRO A 72 37.03 -25.08 -25.67
CA PRO A 72 36.58 -24.67 -24.35
C PRO A 72 37.74 -24.06 -23.56
N ARG A 73 37.51 -22.89 -22.96
CA ARG A 73 38.53 -22.22 -22.16
C ARG A 73 38.98 -23.07 -20.98
N ASN A 74 40.29 -23.13 -20.79
CA ASN A 74 40.93 -23.87 -19.70
C ASN A 74 41.13 -23.02 -18.42
N ASP A 75 40.84 -21.71 -18.48
CA ASP A 75 40.90 -20.77 -17.35
C ASP A 75 39.59 -20.63 -16.56
N ILE A 76 38.51 -21.28 -17.01
CA ILE A 76 37.19 -21.28 -16.37
C ILE A 76 36.58 -22.68 -16.38
N ASP A 77 35.76 -23.01 -15.39
CA ASP A 77 34.85 -24.15 -15.51
C ASP A 77 33.67 -23.79 -16.43
N VAL A 78 33.79 -24.15 -17.71
CA VAL A 78 32.77 -23.92 -18.74
C VAL A 78 31.43 -24.57 -18.39
N TYR A 79 31.42 -25.67 -17.63
CA TYR A 79 30.19 -26.36 -17.21
C TYR A 79 29.49 -25.60 -16.07
N GLU A 80 30.21 -25.19 -15.03
CA GLU A 80 29.65 -24.35 -13.96
C GLU A 80 29.14 -23.02 -14.51
N VAL A 81 29.94 -22.32 -15.32
CA VAL A 81 29.56 -21.03 -15.91
C VAL A 81 28.30 -21.17 -16.77
N ARG A 82 28.21 -22.21 -17.61
CA ARG A 82 27.01 -22.45 -18.43
C ARG A 82 25.78 -22.74 -17.57
N THR A 83 25.94 -23.52 -16.51
CA THR A 83 24.87 -23.90 -15.58
C THR A 83 24.37 -22.68 -14.80
N ALA A 84 25.28 -21.88 -14.23
CA ALA A 84 24.96 -20.66 -13.49
C ALA A 84 24.25 -19.62 -14.39
N ARG A 85 24.72 -19.40 -15.62
CA ARG A 85 24.05 -18.51 -16.59
C ARG A 85 22.63 -18.99 -16.91
N HIS A 86 22.44 -20.28 -17.18
CA HIS A 86 21.12 -20.85 -17.45
C HIS A 86 20.17 -20.64 -16.25
N ASN A 87 20.63 -20.98 -15.05
CA ASN A 87 19.82 -20.86 -13.83
C ASN A 87 19.43 -19.41 -13.54
N ILE A 88 20.33 -18.44 -13.70
CA ILE A 88 20.00 -17.02 -13.51
C ILE A 88 18.98 -16.55 -14.54
N ILE A 89 19.09 -16.93 -15.82
CA ILE A 89 18.12 -16.55 -16.85
C ILE A 89 16.72 -17.09 -16.50
N CYS A 90 16.62 -18.35 -16.05
CA CYS A 90 15.37 -18.94 -15.59
C CYS A 90 14.82 -18.17 -14.37
N LEU A 91 15.63 -17.99 -13.32
CA LEU A 91 15.22 -17.28 -12.10
C LEU A 91 14.87 -15.81 -12.33
N GLN A 92 15.50 -15.13 -13.29
CA GLN A 92 15.15 -13.75 -13.68
C GLN A 92 13.79 -13.67 -14.37
N ASN A 93 13.45 -14.67 -15.21
CA ASN A 93 12.13 -14.76 -15.82
C ASN A 93 11.06 -15.07 -14.75
N ASP A 94 11.35 -15.98 -13.81
CA ASP A 94 10.46 -16.32 -12.70
C ASP A 94 10.27 -15.12 -11.75
N HIS A 95 11.34 -14.39 -11.44
CA HIS A 95 11.29 -13.14 -10.66
C HIS A 95 10.40 -12.09 -11.33
N LYS A 96 10.55 -11.90 -12.65
CA LYS A 96 9.71 -10.98 -13.43
C LYS A 96 8.24 -11.41 -13.44
N ALA A 97 7.96 -12.70 -13.55
CA ALA A 97 6.60 -13.24 -13.46
C ALA A 97 6.01 -13.03 -12.05
N LEU A 98 6.79 -13.27 -11.00
CA LEU A 98 6.41 -13.09 -9.61
C LEU A 98 6.17 -11.62 -9.25
N MET A 99 6.98 -10.69 -9.77
CA MET A 99 6.76 -9.25 -9.62
C MET A 99 5.42 -8.81 -10.23
N LYS A 100 5.06 -9.35 -11.41
CA LYS A 100 3.74 -9.11 -12.03
C LYS A 100 2.59 -9.68 -11.18
N GLN A 101 2.77 -10.85 -10.57
CA GLN A 101 1.80 -11.42 -9.63
C GLN A 101 1.67 -10.57 -8.35
N ILE A 102 2.76 -10.02 -7.81
CA ILE A 102 2.73 -9.10 -6.66
C ILE A 102 1.98 -7.81 -7.01
N GLU A 103 2.23 -7.24 -8.19
CA GLU A 103 1.51 -6.07 -8.70
C GLU A 103 0.01 -6.33 -8.83
N GLU A 104 -0.38 -7.44 -9.46
CA GLU A 104 -1.78 -7.84 -9.61
C GLU A 104 -2.45 -8.13 -8.26
N ALA A 105 -1.77 -8.82 -7.35
CA ALA A 105 -2.23 -9.10 -6.00
C ALA A 105 -2.44 -7.81 -5.19
N LEU A 106 -1.51 -6.86 -5.26
CA LEU A 106 -1.60 -5.56 -4.60
C LEU A 106 -2.69 -4.67 -5.20
N HIS A 107 -2.85 -4.70 -6.53
CA HIS A 107 -3.94 -4.02 -7.22
C HIS A 107 -5.31 -4.61 -6.86
N GLN A 108 -5.45 -5.93 -6.76
CA GLN A 108 -6.67 -6.59 -6.30
C GLN A 108 -6.97 -6.26 -4.83
N LEU A 109 -5.96 -6.26 -3.97
CA LEU A 109 -6.10 -5.91 -2.56
C LEU A 109 -6.52 -4.45 -2.40
N HIS A 110 -5.85 -3.49 -3.06
CA HIS A 110 -6.25 -2.08 -3.04
C HIS A 110 -7.52 -1.77 -3.86
N ALA A 111 -7.91 -2.61 -4.82
CA ALA A 111 -9.22 -2.51 -5.47
C ALA A 111 -10.31 -3.03 -4.55
N ARG A 112 -10.06 -4.11 -3.79
CA ARG A 112 -10.95 -4.62 -2.75
C ARG A 112 -11.03 -3.70 -1.54
N ASP A 113 -9.94 -3.04 -1.15
CA ASP A 113 -9.93 -2.04 -0.08
C ASP A 113 -10.51 -0.71 -0.55
N ARG A 114 -10.39 -0.34 -1.84
CA ARG A 114 -11.14 0.81 -2.38
C ARG A 114 -12.60 0.48 -2.57
N GLU A 115 -12.96 -0.73 -2.99
CA GLU A 115 -14.36 -1.13 -3.11
C GLU A 115 -14.95 -1.42 -1.74
N LYS A 116 -14.19 -1.89 -0.74
CA LYS A 116 -14.60 -1.90 0.66
C LYS A 116 -14.64 -0.51 1.25
N HIS A 117 -13.72 0.40 0.96
CA HIS A 117 -13.83 1.77 1.44
C HIS A 117 -15.01 2.47 0.78
N ARG A 118 -15.30 2.17 -0.49
CA ARG A 118 -16.43 2.69 -1.24
C ARG A 118 -17.75 2.01 -0.88
N LEU A 119 -17.74 0.73 -0.48
CA LEU A 119 -18.85 0.00 0.13
C LEU A 119 -18.90 0.19 1.64
N ASP A 120 -17.93 0.77 2.31
CA ASP A 120 -18.03 1.20 3.71
C ASP A 120 -18.53 2.66 3.67
N GLU A 121 -18.13 3.47 2.69
CA GLU A 121 -18.74 4.78 2.33
C GLU A 121 -20.16 4.61 1.74
N ALA A 122 -20.48 3.46 1.12
CA ALA A 122 -21.79 3.15 0.54
C ALA A 122 -22.57 2.03 1.27
N GLU A 123 -22.02 1.37 2.30
CA GLU A 123 -22.76 0.62 3.35
C GLU A 123 -22.97 1.50 4.61
N VAL A 124 -22.21 2.59 4.77
CA VAL A 124 -22.66 3.79 5.51
C VAL A 124 -23.74 4.56 4.72
N HIS A 125 -24.01 4.22 3.45
CA HIS A 125 -25.11 4.79 2.65
C HIS A 125 -25.91 3.83 1.71
N PRO A 126 -26.62 2.82 2.28
CA PRO A 126 -27.77 2.21 1.62
C PRO A 126 -28.95 1.94 2.59
N GLU A 127 -28.79 2.20 3.90
CA GLU A 127 -29.81 1.97 4.94
C GLU A 127 -30.27 3.26 5.67
N VAL A 128 -30.04 4.44 5.08
CA VAL A 128 -30.71 5.70 5.47
C VAL A 128 -31.35 6.44 4.28
N MET A 129 -31.97 5.67 3.39
CA MET A 129 -33.33 5.98 2.95
C MET A 129 -34.22 5.04 3.78
N GLU A 130 -35.04 5.47 4.76
CA GLU A 130 -35.81 6.72 4.87
C GLU A 130 -36.10 7.13 6.34
N GLN A 131 -35.12 7.60 7.13
CA GLN A 131 -35.44 8.27 8.41
C GLN A 131 -34.37 9.26 8.93
N GLU A 132 -34.76 10.53 9.03
CA GLU A 132 -34.21 11.60 9.89
C GLU A 132 -32.70 11.95 9.85
N ASN A 133 -32.30 12.63 8.78
CA ASN A 133 -31.88 14.05 8.86
C ASN A 133 -30.89 14.47 9.98
N SER A 134 -29.81 13.72 10.23
CA SER A 134 -28.68 14.17 11.06
C SER A 134 -27.40 14.32 10.24
N LEU A 135 -26.93 15.56 10.09
CA LEU A 135 -25.59 15.85 9.60
C LEU A 135 -24.56 15.43 10.66
N PRO A 136 -23.31 15.09 10.30
CA PRO A 136 -22.27 14.76 11.27
C PRO A 136 -22.14 15.88 12.31
N ALA A 137 -22.19 15.53 13.60
CA ALA A 137 -22.21 16.50 14.68
C ALA A 137 -20.96 17.40 14.64
N ALA A 138 -21.12 18.70 14.39
CA ALA A 138 -20.01 19.63 14.40
C ALA A 138 -19.54 19.92 15.83
N PHE A 139 -18.23 19.93 16.05
CA PHE A 139 -17.65 20.18 17.38
C PHE A 139 -17.33 21.67 17.61
N ALA A 140 -17.28 22.46 16.54
CA ALA A 140 -16.98 23.88 16.60
C ALA A 140 -17.64 24.66 15.46
N LYS A 141 -17.71 25.99 15.58
CA LYS A 141 -18.28 26.90 14.59
C LYS A 141 -17.37 28.10 14.37
N VAL A 142 -17.32 28.56 13.12
CA VAL A 142 -16.57 29.75 12.72
C VAL A 142 -17.41 31.00 13.03
N ASP A 143 -16.96 31.79 13.99
CA ASP A 143 -17.64 33.00 14.46
C ASP A 143 -17.25 34.23 13.63
N THR A 144 -15.96 34.40 13.34
CA THR A 144 -15.45 35.50 12.51
C THR A 144 -14.29 35.05 11.64
N VAL A 145 -14.15 35.63 10.45
CA VAL A 145 -13.03 35.42 9.54
C VAL A 145 -12.50 36.79 9.08
N SER A 146 -11.21 37.03 9.26
CA SER A 146 -10.61 38.33 8.92
C SER A 146 -10.28 38.40 7.41
N PRO A 147 -10.63 39.49 6.68
CA PRO A 147 -10.25 39.65 5.29
C PRO A 147 -8.74 39.54 5.07
N GLY A 148 -8.32 38.88 3.99
CA GLY A 148 -6.90 38.65 3.68
C GLY A 148 -6.15 37.71 4.63
N SER A 149 -6.83 37.08 5.60
CA SER A 149 -6.23 36.06 6.46
C SER A 149 -6.06 34.71 5.75
N PRO A 150 -5.22 33.81 6.27
CA PRO A 150 -5.11 32.44 5.76
C PRO A 150 -6.45 31.70 5.72
N ALA A 151 -7.30 31.84 6.74
CA ALA A 151 -8.64 31.27 6.74
C ALA A 151 -9.52 31.83 5.60
N HIS A 152 -9.48 33.14 5.36
CA HIS A 152 -10.22 33.77 4.27
C HIS A 152 -9.73 33.32 2.89
N ILE A 153 -8.40 33.28 2.68
CA ILE A 153 -7.78 32.83 1.42
C ILE A 153 -8.13 31.35 1.14
N SER A 154 -8.23 30.53 2.19
CA SER A 154 -8.65 29.12 2.10
C SER A 154 -10.15 28.94 1.84
N GLY A 155 -10.93 30.03 1.80
CA GLY A 155 -12.36 30.01 1.53
C GLY A 155 -13.26 29.74 2.75
N LEU A 156 -12.73 29.80 3.97
CA LEU A 156 -13.50 29.62 5.21
C LEU A 156 -14.45 30.80 5.42
N GLN A 157 -15.68 30.53 5.84
CA GLN A 157 -16.75 31.52 5.97
C GLN A 157 -17.31 31.55 7.38
N VAL A 158 -17.88 32.71 7.75
CA VAL A 158 -18.59 32.87 9.01
C VAL A 158 -19.86 32.01 8.98
N GLY A 159 -20.09 31.25 10.05
CA GLY A 159 -21.19 30.31 10.16
C GLY A 159 -20.86 28.88 9.76
N ASP A 160 -19.69 28.61 9.17
CA ASP A 160 -19.22 27.25 8.88
C ASP A 160 -19.12 26.42 10.17
N GLU A 161 -19.66 25.21 10.17
CA GLU A 161 -19.63 24.30 11.33
C GLU A 161 -18.60 23.20 11.08
N ILE A 162 -17.57 23.13 11.93
CA ILE A 162 -16.39 22.30 11.72
C ILE A 162 -16.65 20.88 12.24
N ILE A 163 -16.54 19.89 11.35
CA ILE A 163 -16.62 18.46 11.69
C ILE A 163 -15.23 17.81 11.75
N GLU A 164 -14.24 18.39 11.07
CA GLU A 164 -12.85 17.91 11.03
C GLU A 164 -11.87 19.08 10.79
N PHE A 165 -10.73 19.08 11.50
CA PHE A 165 -9.66 20.06 11.36
C PHE A 165 -8.30 19.38 11.49
N GLY A 166 -7.67 19.06 10.36
CA GLY A 166 -6.39 18.34 10.32
C GLY A 166 -6.52 16.95 10.94
N SER A 167 -5.80 16.71 12.04
CA SER A 167 -5.93 15.48 12.83
C SER A 167 -7.03 15.56 13.92
N VAL A 168 -7.73 16.69 14.05
CA VAL A 168 -8.78 16.89 15.06
C VAL A 168 -10.15 16.55 14.48
N ASN A 169 -10.91 15.69 15.15
CA ASN A 169 -12.27 15.30 14.78
C ASN A 169 -13.17 15.26 16.02
N THR A 170 -14.46 14.97 15.81
CA THR A 170 -15.48 14.87 16.87
C THR A 170 -15.14 13.89 17.99
N GLN A 171 -14.33 12.87 17.73
CA GLN A 171 -13.97 11.83 18.70
C GLN A 171 -12.78 12.22 19.58
N ASN A 172 -11.89 13.10 19.10
CA ASN A 172 -10.68 13.53 19.80
C ASN A 172 -10.67 15.02 20.19
N PHE A 173 -11.68 15.78 19.80
CA PHE A 173 -11.85 17.17 20.22
C PHE A 173 -12.23 17.26 21.70
N GLN A 174 -11.28 17.66 22.53
CA GLN A 174 -11.51 17.93 23.95
C GLN A 174 -11.70 19.42 24.24
N ASN A 175 -11.01 20.28 23.48
CA ASN A 175 -11.05 21.74 23.60
C ASN A 175 -10.40 22.40 22.36
N LEU A 176 -10.53 23.73 22.26
CA LEU A 176 -9.90 24.53 21.20
C LEU A 176 -8.35 24.48 21.20
N GLN A 177 -7.71 24.08 22.31
CA GLN A 177 -6.25 23.96 22.37
C GLN A 177 -5.74 22.85 21.43
N ASN A 178 -6.52 21.81 21.17
CA ASN A 178 -6.18 20.77 20.19
C ASN A 178 -6.03 21.38 18.78
N ILE A 179 -6.98 22.23 18.37
CA ILE A 179 -6.90 22.97 17.09
C ILE A 179 -5.65 23.86 17.09
N ALA A 180 -5.45 24.68 18.13
CA ALA A 180 -4.30 25.58 18.21
C ALA A 180 -2.95 24.84 18.15
N THR A 181 -2.88 23.64 18.74
CA THR A 181 -1.69 22.78 18.72
C THR A 181 -1.40 22.21 17.34
N VAL A 182 -2.42 21.74 16.61
CA VAL A 182 -2.24 21.27 15.21
C VAL A 182 -1.82 22.42 14.30
N VAL A 183 -2.45 23.59 14.44
CA VAL A 183 -2.13 24.82 13.70
C VAL A 183 -0.68 25.26 13.90
N GLN A 184 -0.15 25.18 15.12
CA GLN A 184 1.24 25.56 15.42
C GLN A 184 2.26 24.58 14.83
N HIS A 185 2.01 23.27 14.93
CA HIS A 185 2.91 22.26 14.35
C HIS A 185 2.86 22.21 12.82
N SER A 186 1.85 22.83 12.21
CA SER A 186 1.65 22.88 10.75
C SER A 186 1.84 24.28 10.16
N GLU A 187 2.56 25.19 10.83
CA GLU A 187 2.94 26.49 10.25
C GLU A 187 3.68 26.27 8.90
N GLY A 188 3.12 26.83 7.82
CA GLY A 188 3.61 26.69 6.45
C GLY A 188 3.08 25.48 5.65
N ASN A 189 2.38 24.53 6.29
CA ASN A 189 1.91 23.30 5.64
C ASN A 189 0.36 23.29 5.50
N PRO A 190 -0.19 22.75 4.39
CA PRO A 190 -1.63 22.62 4.21
C PRO A 190 -2.24 21.59 5.17
N LEU A 191 -3.31 21.99 5.85
CA LEU A 191 -4.20 21.15 6.67
C LEU A 191 -5.52 20.95 5.94
N ASN A 192 -6.02 19.71 5.92
CA ASN A 192 -7.38 19.44 5.44
C ASN A 192 -8.39 19.84 6.51
N ILE A 193 -9.48 20.47 6.11
CA ILE A 193 -10.59 20.85 6.99
C ILE A 193 -11.88 20.42 6.29
N THR A 194 -12.80 19.86 7.08
CA THR A 194 -14.14 19.52 6.61
C THR A 194 -15.16 20.31 7.44
N VAL A 195 -16.02 21.07 6.76
CA VAL A 195 -17.05 21.92 7.38
C VAL A 195 -18.43 21.65 6.78
N ILE A 196 -19.49 21.97 7.53
CA ILE A 196 -20.86 22.04 7.06
C ILE A 196 -21.18 23.51 6.74
N ARG A 197 -21.64 23.77 5.52
CA ARG A 197 -22.11 25.08 5.04
C ARG A 197 -23.46 24.90 4.35
N ASN A 198 -24.47 25.64 4.79
CA ASN A 198 -25.85 25.53 4.27
C ASN A 198 -26.41 24.08 4.27
N GLY A 199 -26.00 23.26 5.25
CA GLY A 199 -26.39 21.85 5.34
C GLY A 199 -25.67 20.91 4.37
N GLN A 200 -24.60 21.36 3.71
CA GLN A 200 -23.76 20.54 2.83
C GLN A 200 -22.32 20.46 3.37
N THR A 201 -21.71 19.28 3.25
CA THR A 201 -20.30 19.06 3.60
C THR A 201 -19.39 19.68 2.53
N VAL A 202 -18.41 20.49 2.98
CA VAL A 202 -17.42 21.16 2.16
C VAL A 202 -16.03 20.78 2.67
N HIS A 203 -15.21 20.21 1.80
CA HIS A 203 -13.81 19.92 2.07
C HIS A 203 -12.94 21.05 1.53
N MET A 204 -11.95 21.48 2.31
CA MET A 204 -11.03 22.56 1.94
C MET A 204 -9.64 22.34 2.54
N SER A 205 -8.64 23.01 1.97
CA SER A 205 -7.28 23.00 2.49
C SER A 205 -6.91 24.38 3.01
N LEU A 206 -6.42 24.44 4.25
CA LEU A 206 -6.01 25.66 4.92
C LEU A 206 -4.54 25.55 5.30
N SER A 207 -3.73 26.55 4.94
CA SER A 207 -2.31 26.60 5.32
C SER A 207 -2.08 27.65 6.41
N PRO A 208 -1.77 27.27 7.66
CA PRO A 208 -1.45 28.23 8.72
C PRO A 208 -0.18 29.02 8.38
N GLN A 209 -0.24 30.35 8.48
CA GLN A 209 0.91 31.22 8.22
C GLN A 209 0.78 32.56 8.94
N ARG A 210 1.91 33.24 9.14
CA ARG A 210 1.92 34.61 9.68
C ARG A 210 1.30 35.57 8.67
N TRP A 211 0.44 36.44 9.17
CA TRP A 211 -0.30 37.43 8.39
C TRP A 211 -0.39 38.74 9.18
N SER A 212 -1.05 39.76 8.65
CA SER A 212 -1.10 41.11 9.25
C SER A 212 -1.92 41.24 10.55
N GLY A 213 -2.58 40.16 11.00
CA GLY A 213 -3.35 40.13 12.25
C GLY A 213 -2.75 39.21 13.31
N ARG A 214 -3.59 38.68 14.20
CA ARG A 214 -3.18 37.81 15.31
C ARG A 214 -3.25 36.32 14.94
N GLY A 215 -2.29 35.54 15.42
CA GLY A 215 -2.20 34.09 15.20
C GLY A 215 -1.88 33.70 13.76
N LEU A 216 -2.02 32.40 13.45
CA LEU A 216 -1.65 31.81 12.15
C LEU A 216 -2.84 31.56 11.20
N LEU A 217 -4.08 31.84 11.64
CA LEU A 217 -5.31 31.56 10.88
C LEU A 217 -6.10 32.81 10.50
N GLY A 218 -6.30 33.72 11.46
CA GLY A 218 -7.14 34.91 11.32
C GLY A 218 -8.66 34.68 11.35
N CYS A 219 -9.12 33.52 11.83
CA CYS A 219 -10.51 33.26 12.19
C CYS A 219 -10.69 33.06 13.70
N ASN A 220 -11.89 33.35 14.21
CA ASN A 220 -12.35 32.95 15.53
C ASN A 220 -13.17 31.67 15.42
N ILE A 221 -12.87 30.68 16.25
CA ILE A 221 -13.55 29.39 16.30
C ILE A 221 -14.10 29.22 17.72
N ILE A 222 -15.39 28.97 17.85
CA ILE A 222 -16.07 28.71 19.12
C ILE A 222 -16.48 27.23 19.20
N PRO A 223 -16.39 26.56 20.36
CA PRO A 223 -16.87 25.19 20.49
C PRO A 223 -18.40 25.17 20.42
N LEU A 224 -18.96 24.16 19.78
CA LEU A 224 -20.39 23.88 19.86
C LEU A 224 -20.61 23.00 21.10
N GLN A 225 -21.37 23.51 22.06
CA GLN A 225 -21.79 22.75 23.24
C GLN A 225 -23.09 22.01 22.90
N HIS A 226 -23.04 20.68 22.99
CA HIS A 226 -24.19 19.78 23.00
C HIS A 226 -24.42 19.24 24.42
#